data_AF-A0A7S0EVF4-F1
#
_entry.id   AF-A0A7S0EVF4-F1
#
_cell.length_a   1.000
_cell.length_b   1.000
_cell.length_c   1.000
_cell.angle_alpha   90.00
_cell.angle_beta   90.00
_cell.angle_gamma   90.00
#
_symmetry.space_group_name_H-M   'P 1'
#
loop_
_entity.id
_entity.type
_entity.pdbx_description
1 polymer ?
#
loop_
_entity_poly.entity_id
_entity_poly.type
_entity_poly.pdbx_seq_one_letter_code
_entity_poly.pdbx_strand_id
1 'polypeptide(L)'
;AVRDLPIDYTLLVENICDPDHGLFAHQFIGFDMYTASEASPLTVEVRPADDSSGHGDSSDAPFVIESGTVAEYTLTARGSTKGGSAKGGGPSKRPTPVATTQFFPPNLITIGRRDAKGQTKFLTCFWVSPVGVGRTRLLTAALAPAPFLPPRWLVHASLNNFLDQDTHLLATQQPHMLRSELEAHQHGELFERRRFYAYRSPTE
;
A
#
# COMPACT_ATOMS: atom_id res chain seq x y z
N ALA A 1 12.15 -7.37 6.11
CA ALA A 1 12.88 -8.17 5.11
C ALA A 1 13.63 -7.21 4.18
N VAL A 2 14.58 -7.69 3.38
CA VAL A 2 15.19 -6.90 2.30
C VAL A 2 15.10 -7.75 1.03
N ARG A 3 14.67 -7.16 -0.08
CA ARG A 3 14.53 -7.83 -1.37
C ARG A 3 14.88 -6.88 -2.51
N ASP A 4 15.70 -7.35 -3.43
CA ASP A 4 15.93 -6.67 -4.70
C ASP A 4 14.93 -7.19 -5.74
N LEU A 5 14.24 -6.27 -6.41
CA LEU A 5 13.18 -6.54 -7.36
C LEU A 5 13.58 -5.97 -8.74
N PRO A 6 13.36 -6.72 -9.83
CA PRO A 6 13.53 -6.22 -11.19
C PRO A 6 12.31 -5.39 -11.61
N ILE A 7 11.81 -4.53 -10.70
CA ILE A 7 10.64 -3.68 -10.86
C ILE A 7 11.07 -2.23 -10.64
N ASP A 8 10.59 -1.32 -11.49
CA ASP A 8 10.84 0.10 -11.35
C ASP A 8 10.23 0.64 -10.06
N TYR A 9 10.96 1.59 -9.49
CA TYR A 9 10.65 2.21 -8.22
C TYR A 9 9.22 2.76 -8.17
N THR A 10 8.80 3.48 -9.21
CA THR A 10 7.50 4.16 -9.22
C THR A 10 6.35 3.17 -9.30
N LEU A 11 6.49 2.12 -10.12
CA LEU A 11 5.49 1.05 -10.23
C LEU A 11 5.26 0.34 -8.90
N LEU A 12 6.34 0.09 -8.14
CA LEU A 12 6.22 -0.55 -6.84
C LEU A 12 5.59 0.37 -5.79
N VAL A 13 5.93 1.67 -5.78
CA VAL A 13 5.29 2.64 -4.88
C VAL A 13 3.80 2.75 -5.17
N GLU A 14 3.42 2.87 -6.45
CA GLU A 14 2.03 2.96 -6.87
C GLU A 14 1.23 1.73 -6.46
N ASN A 15 1.77 0.55 -6.70
CA ASN A 15 1.15 -0.70 -6.30
C ASN A 15 0.94 -0.76 -4.78
N ILE A 16 1.97 -0.47 -3.97
CA ILE A 16 1.82 -0.50 -2.50
C ILE A 16 0.81 0.56 -2.01
N CYS A 17 0.73 1.71 -2.69
CA CYS A 17 -0.18 2.79 -2.34
C CYS A 17 -1.61 2.61 -2.83
N ASP A 18 -1.86 1.68 -3.75
CA ASP A 18 -3.18 1.38 -4.29
C ASP A 18 -3.89 0.34 -3.41
N PRO A 19 -4.97 0.69 -2.70
CA PRO A 19 -5.73 -0.29 -1.93
C PRO A 19 -6.60 -1.22 -2.80
N ASP A 20 -6.93 -0.83 -4.04
CA ASP A 20 -7.95 -1.51 -4.84
C ASP A 20 -7.47 -2.84 -5.44
N HIS A 21 -6.18 -2.99 -5.75
CA HIS A 21 -5.64 -4.28 -6.20
C HIS A 21 -5.75 -5.36 -5.10
N GLY A 22 -5.90 -4.99 -3.82
CA GLY A 22 -6.02 -5.93 -2.71
C GLY A 22 -7.13 -6.97 -2.89
N LEU A 23 -8.28 -6.58 -3.47
CA LEU A 23 -9.40 -7.49 -3.74
C LEU A 23 -9.03 -8.61 -4.74
N PHE A 24 -8.14 -8.31 -5.69
CA PHE A 24 -7.79 -9.18 -6.81
C PHE A 24 -6.46 -9.92 -6.59
N ALA A 25 -5.49 -9.28 -5.96
CA ALA A 25 -4.14 -9.81 -5.74
C ALA A 25 -3.99 -10.53 -4.40
N HIS A 26 -4.71 -10.09 -3.35
CA HIS A 26 -4.46 -10.51 -1.96
C HIS A 26 -5.70 -11.02 -1.25
N GLN A 27 -5.99 -12.32 -1.40
CA GLN A 27 -7.09 -12.98 -0.69
C GLN A 27 -6.70 -13.49 0.71
N PHE A 28 -5.65 -12.94 1.33
CA PHE A 28 -5.14 -13.44 2.62
C PHE A 28 -5.81 -12.74 3.81
N ILE A 29 -6.46 -13.54 4.67
CA ILE A 29 -7.24 -13.07 5.83
C ILE A 29 -6.42 -12.22 6.81
N GLY A 30 -5.12 -12.48 6.94
CA GLY A 30 -4.23 -11.72 7.85
C GLY A 30 -3.75 -10.37 7.29
N PHE A 31 -4.01 -10.10 6.01
CA PHE A 31 -3.68 -8.87 5.31
C PHE A 31 -4.89 -8.44 4.48
N ASP A 32 -6.02 -8.23 5.19
CA ASP A 32 -7.23 -7.65 4.62
C ASP A 32 -6.95 -6.16 4.36
N MET A 33 -6.27 -5.92 3.24
CA MET A 33 -6.20 -4.63 2.57
C MET A 33 -7.64 -4.20 2.33
N TYR A 34 -7.94 -3.01 2.81
CA TYR A 34 -9.23 -2.38 2.64
C TYR A 34 -9.46 -2.07 1.18
N THR A 35 -10.70 -2.15 0.73
CA THR A 35 -11.08 -1.74 -0.62
C THR A 35 -12.10 -0.62 -0.51
N ALA A 36 -11.94 0.41 -1.33
CA ALA A 36 -12.93 1.46 -1.42
C ALA A 36 -14.26 0.88 -1.96
N SER A 37 -15.37 1.46 -1.54
CA SER A 37 -16.68 1.14 -2.10
C SER A 37 -17.50 2.41 -2.25
N GLU A 38 -18.64 2.33 -2.94
CA GLU A 38 -19.57 3.45 -3.04
C GLU A 38 -20.07 3.91 -1.65
N ALA A 39 -20.24 2.98 -0.71
CA ALA A 39 -20.65 3.27 0.66
C ALA A 39 -19.51 3.82 1.54
N SER A 40 -18.27 3.46 1.20
CA SER A 40 -17.05 3.80 1.94
C SER A 40 -15.93 4.17 0.95
N PRO A 41 -15.99 5.37 0.34
CA PRO A 41 -15.05 5.78 -0.70
C PRO A 41 -13.65 6.05 -0.14
N LEU A 42 -12.63 5.88 -0.99
CA LEU A 42 -11.25 6.25 -0.65
C LEU A 42 -11.15 7.78 -0.54
N THR A 43 -10.61 8.26 0.58
CA THR A 43 -10.20 9.65 0.72
C THR A 43 -8.69 9.74 0.55
N VAL A 44 -8.23 10.82 -0.11
CA VAL A 44 -6.80 11.12 -0.27
C VAL A 44 -6.58 12.55 0.18
N GLU A 45 -5.68 12.73 1.14
CA GLU A 45 -5.32 14.04 1.68
C GLU A 45 -3.80 14.22 1.65
N VAL A 46 -3.37 15.42 1.27
CA VAL A 46 -1.97 15.83 1.40
C VAL A 46 -1.89 16.72 2.63
N ARG A 47 -1.06 16.31 3.59
CA ARG A 47 -0.86 17.06 4.84
C ARG A 47 0.63 17.40 5.01
N PRO A 48 0.98 18.51 5.68
CA PRO A 48 2.34 18.72 6.17
C PRO A 48 2.73 17.52 7.05
N ALA A 49 3.96 17.03 6.93
CA ALA A 49 4.46 16.03 7.86
C ALA A 49 4.63 16.69 9.23
N ASP A 50 4.14 16.04 10.28
CA ASP A 50 4.30 16.53 11.65
C ASP A 50 5.78 16.58 12.02
N ASP A 51 6.30 17.80 12.03
CA ASP A 51 7.72 18.07 12.09
C ASP A 51 8.18 18.08 13.56
N SER A 52 8.35 16.90 14.16
CA SER A 52 9.06 16.80 15.44
C SER A 52 10.56 17.15 15.33
N SER A 53 11.05 17.43 14.11
CA SER A 53 12.43 17.76 13.77
C SER A 53 12.73 19.25 13.51
N GLY A 54 11.74 20.15 13.63
CA GLY A 54 11.98 21.60 13.65
C GLY A 54 12.73 22.15 12.42
N HIS A 55 12.39 21.71 11.22
CA HIS A 55 12.92 22.30 9.99
C HIS A 55 11.94 23.33 9.45
N GLY A 56 12.41 24.58 9.42
CA GLY A 56 11.59 25.76 9.19
C GLY A 56 10.85 25.82 7.86
N ASP A 57 9.96 26.81 7.81
CA ASP A 57 8.98 27.23 6.80
C ASP A 57 9.55 27.40 5.37
N SER A 58 10.00 26.29 4.79
CA SER A 58 10.46 26.14 3.41
C SER A 58 9.31 25.62 2.56
N SER A 59 9.21 26.06 1.30
CA SER A 59 8.30 25.48 0.30
C SER A 59 8.56 23.98 0.02
N ASP A 60 9.68 23.45 0.54
CA ASP A 60 10.05 22.03 0.53
C ASP A 60 9.70 21.33 1.86
N ALA A 61 8.77 21.87 2.65
CA ALA A 61 8.34 21.25 3.90
C ALA A 61 7.94 19.78 3.64
N PRO A 62 8.41 18.84 4.47
CA PRO A 62 8.07 17.43 4.30
C PRO A 62 6.55 17.31 4.32
N PHE A 63 6.00 16.55 3.37
CA PHE A 63 4.56 16.30 3.28
C PHE A 63 4.28 14.81 3.36
N VAL A 64 3.04 14.47 3.68
CA VAL A 64 2.54 13.11 3.72
C VAL A 64 1.32 13.05 2.84
N ILE A 65 1.27 12.06 1.96
CA ILE A 65 0.04 11.70 1.26
C ILE A 65 -0.60 10.59 2.07
N GLU A 66 -1.75 10.87 2.67
CA GLU A 66 -2.55 9.90 3.40
C GLU A 66 -3.75 9.51 2.55
N SER A 67 -3.85 8.23 2.21
CA SER A 67 -5.08 7.64 1.71
C SER A 67 -5.76 6.84 2.82
N GLY A 68 -7.09 6.89 2.87
CA GLY A 68 -7.83 6.16 3.89
C GLY A 68 -9.25 5.80 3.48
N THR A 69 -9.77 4.72 4.04
CA THR A 69 -11.18 4.37 3.95
C THR A 69 -11.63 3.66 5.22
N VAL A 70 -12.95 3.61 5.44
CA VAL A 70 -13.55 2.83 6.52
C VAL A 70 -13.13 1.37 6.33
N ALA A 71 -12.52 0.78 7.35
CA ALA A 71 -12.11 -0.62 7.31
C ALA A 71 -13.34 -1.52 7.50
N GLU A 72 -14.14 -1.66 6.44
CA GLU A 72 -15.14 -2.71 6.36
C GLU A 72 -14.45 -4.04 6.08
N TYR A 73 -14.86 -5.09 6.78
CA TYR A 73 -14.32 -6.43 6.53
C TYR A 73 -14.78 -6.92 5.15
N THR A 74 -13.85 -7.05 4.21
CA THR A 74 -14.16 -7.44 2.84
C THR A 74 -14.49 -8.94 2.76
N LEU A 75 -15.69 -9.26 2.26
CA LEU A 75 -16.25 -10.48 1.64
C LEU A 75 -15.79 -11.92 2.04
N THR A 76 -14.56 -12.20 2.45
CA THR A 76 -14.10 -13.56 2.80
C THR A 76 -14.73 -14.09 4.09
N ALA A 77 -15.23 -13.22 4.97
CA ALA A 77 -16.04 -13.62 6.12
C ALA A 77 -17.45 -14.14 5.74
N ARG A 78 -17.92 -13.89 4.50
CA ARG A 78 -19.20 -14.46 4.01
C ARG A 78 -19.06 -15.89 3.48
N GLY A 79 -17.83 -16.38 3.29
CA GLY A 79 -17.55 -17.71 2.72
C GLY A 79 -17.41 -18.85 3.73
N SER A 80 -17.39 -18.60 5.04
CA SER A 80 -17.37 -19.66 6.06
C SER A 80 -18.76 -20.25 6.31
N THR A 81 -19.44 -20.68 5.24
CA THR A 81 -20.61 -21.55 5.31
C THR A 81 -20.17 -22.99 5.59
N LYS A 82 -19.73 -23.24 6.83
CA LYS A 82 -19.86 -24.56 7.46
C LYS A 82 -20.51 -24.42 8.83
N GLY A 83 -21.84 -24.40 8.81
CA GLY A 83 -22.67 -25.11 9.80
C GLY A 83 -22.68 -24.62 11.25
N GLY A 84 -22.18 -23.43 11.56
CA GLY A 84 -22.34 -22.82 12.89
C GLY A 84 -23.09 -21.51 12.75
N SER A 85 -24.28 -21.42 13.36
CA SER A 85 -25.07 -20.19 13.44
C SER A 85 -24.20 -19.01 13.85
N ALA A 86 -23.79 -18.20 12.88
CA ALA A 86 -23.19 -16.91 13.12
C ALA A 86 -24.31 -16.04 13.72
N LYS A 87 -24.38 -16.01 15.05
CA LYS A 87 -25.12 -14.99 15.79
C LYS A 87 -24.74 -13.66 15.16
N GLY A 88 -25.70 -13.02 14.52
CA GLY A 88 -25.59 -11.64 14.08
C GLY A 88 -25.17 -10.79 15.26
N GLY A 89 -23.87 -10.45 15.30
CA GLY A 89 -23.39 -9.39 16.14
C GLY A 89 -24.03 -8.12 15.61
N GLY A 90 -24.99 -7.56 16.36
CA GLY A 90 -25.49 -6.22 16.10
C GLY A 90 -24.33 -5.22 15.99
N PRO A 91 -24.57 -4.02 15.43
CA PRO A 91 -23.53 -3.03 15.19
C PRO A 91 -22.67 -2.87 16.44
N SER A 92 -21.41 -3.27 16.32
CA SER A 92 -20.42 -3.06 17.38
C SER A 92 -20.44 -1.57 17.71
N LYS A 93 -20.73 -1.21 18.96
CA LYS A 93 -20.72 0.19 19.45
C LYS A 93 -19.33 0.85 19.37
N ARG A 94 -18.30 0.15 18.89
CA ARG A 94 -16.95 0.70 18.71
C ARG A 94 -16.88 1.37 17.34
N PRO A 95 -16.31 2.59 17.24
CA PRO A 95 -16.10 3.24 15.96
C PRO A 95 -15.27 2.34 15.05
N THR A 96 -15.72 2.19 13.81
CA THR A 96 -15.02 1.39 12.80
C THR A 96 -13.64 2.03 12.56
N PRO A 97 -12.54 1.26 12.68
CA PRO A 97 -11.22 1.81 12.41
C PRO A 97 -11.11 2.24 10.94
N VAL A 98 -10.31 3.26 10.69
CA VAL A 98 -9.97 3.71 9.34
C VAL A 98 -8.69 3.00 8.95
N ALA A 99 -8.70 2.34 7.81
CA ALA A 99 -7.46 1.79 7.27
C ALA A 99 -6.78 2.87 6.43
N THR A 100 -5.48 3.04 6.65
CA THR A 100 -4.71 4.16 6.15
C THR A 100 -3.41 3.69 5.52
N THR A 101 -3.07 4.29 4.38
CA THR A 101 -1.76 4.21 3.75
C THR A 101 -1.18 5.61 3.73
N GLN A 102 0.02 5.78 4.25
CA GLN A 102 0.73 7.05 4.30
C GLN A 102 2.02 6.93 3.52
N PHE A 103 2.17 7.75 2.49
CA PHE A 103 3.42 7.91 1.76
C PHE A 103 4.17 9.14 2.26
N PHE A 104 5.37 8.89 2.78
CA PHE A 104 6.36 9.85 3.19
C PHE A 104 7.44 9.89 2.09
N PRO A 105 7.45 10.93 1.25
CA PRO A 105 8.46 11.08 0.23
C PRO A 105 9.87 11.16 0.85
N PRO A 106 10.88 10.63 0.15
CA PRO A 106 10.76 10.06 -1.18
C PRO A 106 10.31 8.60 -1.18
N ASN A 107 10.42 7.83 -0.09
CA ASN A 107 10.51 6.36 -0.16
C ASN A 107 9.85 5.53 0.93
N LEU A 108 9.21 6.14 1.93
CA LEU A 108 8.61 5.41 3.04
C LEU A 108 7.10 5.33 2.86
N ILE A 109 6.56 4.11 2.90
CA ILE A 109 5.11 3.87 2.93
C ILE A 109 4.78 3.16 4.23
N THR A 110 3.75 3.62 4.93
CA THR A 110 3.24 2.94 6.11
C THR A 110 1.76 2.60 5.91
N ILE A 111 1.40 1.37 6.23
CA ILE A 111 0.03 0.84 6.08
C ILE A 111 -0.42 0.32 7.43
N GLY A 112 -1.62 0.70 7.86
CA GLY A 112 -2.17 0.27 9.14
C GLY A 112 -3.64 0.61 9.32
N ARG A 113 -4.22 0.15 10.44
CA ARG A 113 -5.59 0.49 10.84
C ARG A 113 -5.53 1.41 12.05
N ARG A 114 -6.07 2.62 11.91
CA ARG A 114 -6.09 3.65 12.94
C ARG A 114 -7.47 3.74 13.57
N ASP A 115 -7.51 3.80 14.90
CA ASP A 115 -8.74 4.10 15.62
C ASP A 115 -9.07 5.60 15.59
N ALA A 116 -10.19 5.99 16.21
CA ALA A 116 -10.60 7.40 16.28
C ALA A 116 -9.60 8.30 17.03
N LYS A 117 -8.61 7.74 17.74
CA LYS A 117 -7.53 8.45 18.42
C LYS A 117 -6.22 8.43 17.62
N GLY A 118 -6.24 7.90 16.40
CA GLY A 118 -5.07 7.75 15.53
C GLY A 118 -4.14 6.60 15.90
N GLN A 119 -4.48 5.78 16.91
CA GLN A 119 -3.64 4.69 17.38
C GLN A 119 -3.77 3.47 16.48
N THR A 120 -2.67 2.77 16.26
CA THR A 120 -2.64 1.52 15.52
C THR A 120 -2.18 0.35 16.38
N LYS A 121 -2.78 -0.82 16.15
CA LYS A 121 -2.32 -2.09 16.71
C LYS A 121 -1.49 -2.89 15.71
N PHE A 122 -1.42 -2.47 14.47
CA PHE A 122 -0.65 -3.16 13.44
C PHE A 122 -0.18 -2.14 12.41
N LEU A 123 1.13 -2.09 12.21
CA LEU A 123 1.75 -1.20 11.23
C LEU A 123 2.69 -2.01 10.36
N THR A 124 2.51 -1.89 9.04
CA THR A 124 3.49 -2.38 8.07
C THR A 124 4.19 -1.19 7.45
N CYS A 125 5.52 -1.23 7.42
CA CYS A 125 6.35 -0.20 6.81
C CYS A 125 7.08 -0.80 5.61
N PHE A 126 7.10 -0.05 4.52
CA PHE A 126 7.84 -0.36 3.30
C PHE A 126 8.79 0.81 3.02
N TRP A 127 10.08 0.53 2.88
CA TRP A 127 11.06 1.46 2.33
C TRP A 127 11.40 0.98 0.93
N VAL A 128 11.13 1.82 -0.04
CA VAL A 128 11.28 1.48 -1.46
C VAL A 128 12.45 2.32 -1.97
N SER A 129 13.54 1.71 -2.45
CA SER A 129 14.74 2.46 -2.87
C SER A 129 15.08 2.17 -4.32
N PRO A 130 15.15 3.17 -5.21
CA PRO A 130 15.66 2.96 -6.55
C PRO A 130 17.14 2.53 -6.46
N VAL A 131 17.50 1.45 -7.15
CA VAL A 131 18.90 0.95 -7.20
C VAL A 131 19.46 0.91 -8.61
N GLY A 132 18.63 1.20 -9.61
CA GLY A 132 18.98 1.30 -11.02
C GLY A 132 17.72 1.42 -11.88
N VAL A 133 17.89 1.62 -13.19
CA VAL A 133 16.77 1.67 -14.13
C VAL A 133 15.98 0.36 -14.09
N GLY A 134 14.68 0.44 -13.82
CA GLY A 134 13.80 -0.75 -13.70
C GLY A 134 14.16 -1.68 -12.55
N ARG A 135 14.85 -1.18 -11.50
CA ARG A 135 15.27 -1.99 -10.35
C ARG A 135 15.08 -1.25 -9.04
N THR A 136 14.57 -1.99 -8.07
CA THR A 136 14.22 -1.45 -6.76
C THR A 136 14.67 -2.37 -5.65
N ARG A 137 15.15 -1.80 -4.54
CA ARG A 137 15.35 -2.49 -3.28
C ARG A 137 14.20 -2.17 -2.34
N LEU A 138 13.48 -3.21 -1.94
CA LEU A 138 12.39 -3.13 -0.99
C LEU A 138 12.87 -3.60 0.39
N LEU A 139 12.72 -2.74 1.40
CA LEU A 139 12.86 -3.12 2.80
C LEU A 139 11.50 -3.07 3.48
N THR A 140 11.23 -4.01 4.37
CA THR A 140 9.92 -4.14 5.01
C THR A 140 10.03 -4.42 6.50
N ALA A 141 9.07 -3.92 7.27
CA ALA A 141 8.90 -4.26 8.67
C ALA A 141 7.41 -4.35 9.01
N ALA A 142 7.04 -5.30 9.86
CA ALA A 142 5.70 -5.38 10.44
C ALA A 142 5.81 -5.25 11.95
N LEU A 143 5.02 -4.36 12.53
CA LEU A 143 4.98 -4.04 13.95
C LEU A 143 3.60 -4.37 14.48
N ALA A 144 3.53 -5.33 15.40
CA ALA A 144 2.30 -5.77 16.05
C ALA A 144 2.60 -6.06 17.54
N PRO A 145 1.71 -5.69 18.48
CA PRO A 145 1.76 -6.20 19.84
C PRO A 145 1.33 -7.66 19.80
N ALA A 146 2.31 -8.56 19.68
CA ALA A 146 2.08 -10.00 19.70
C ALA A 146 2.48 -10.57 21.07
N PRO A 147 1.64 -11.42 21.70
CA PRO A 147 1.97 -12.07 22.97
C PRO A 147 3.13 -13.07 22.84
N PHE A 148 3.46 -13.47 21.62
CA PHE A 148 4.61 -14.29 21.27
C PHE A 148 5.27 -13.72 20.02
N LEU A 149 6.59 -13.82 19.92
CA LEU A 149 7.34 -13.45 18.72
C LEU A 149 7.34 -14.65 17.77
N PRO A 150 6.62 -14.61 16.63
CA PRO A 150 6.71 -15.68 15.66
C PRO A 150 8.15 -15.78 15.13
N PRO A 151 8.62 -16.98 14.75
CA PRO A 151 9.92 -17.12 14.11
C PRO A 151 10.04 -16.21 12.89
N ARG A 152 11.16 -15.48 12.77
CA ARG A 152 11.36 -14.47 11.71
C ARG A 152 11.12 -15.04 10.30
N TRP A 153 11.51 -16.29 10.06
CA TRP A 153 11.34 -16.94 8.77
C TRP A 153 9.87 -17.08 8.36
N LEU A 154 8.95 -17.23 9.32
CA LEU A 154 7.52 -17.36 9.02
C LEU A 154 6.94 -16.02 8.55
N VAL A 155 7.33 -14.93 9.22
CA VAL A 155 6.98 -13.56 8.81
C VAL A 155 7.56 -13.25 7.43
N HIS A 156 8.80 -13.66 7.17
CA HIS A 156 9.42 -13.52 5.85
C HIS A 156 8.73 -14.34 4.76
N ALA A 157 8.35 -15.59 5.04
CA ALA A 157 7.64 -16.44 4.08
C ALA A 157 6.28 -15.84 3.70
N SER A 158 5.51 -15.37 4.70
CA SER A 158 4.22 -14.73 4.46
C SER A 158 4.36 -13.45 3.62
N LEU A 159 5.35 -12.61 3.95
CA LEU A 159 5.58 -11.38 3.21
C LEU A 159 6.11 -11.65 1.79
N ASN A 160 7.02 -12.61 1.62
CA ASN A 160 7.53 -12.96 0.30
C ASN A 160 6.41 -13.46 -0.61
N ASN A 161 5.52 -14.31 -0.08
CA ASN A 161 4.36 -14.78 -0.82
C ASN A 161 3.41 -13.64 -1.21
N PHE A 162 3.20 -12.67 -0.30
CA PHE A 162 2.45 -11.45 -0.60
C PHE A 162 3.09 -10.67 -1.77
N LEU A 163 4.39 -10.38 -1.67
CA LEU A 163 5.11 -9.64 -2.71
C LEU A 163 5.18 -10.40 -4.03
N ASP A 164 5.24 -11.74 -4.01
CA ASP A 164 5.30 -12.57 -5.22
C ASP A 164 4.02 -12.49 -6.04
N GLN A 165 2.85 -12.25 -5.40
CA GLN A 165 1.58 -12.05 -6.09
C GLN A 165 1.61 -10.80 -6.97
N ASP A 166 2.12 -9.68 -6.44
CA ASP A 166 2.20 -8.42 -7.18
C ASP A 166 3.36 -8.39 -8.17
N THR A 167 4.48 -9.01 -7.82
CA THR A 167 5.72 -8.95 -8.61
C THR A 167 5.48 -9.39 -10.06
N HIS A 168 4.63 -10.40 -10.28
CA HIS A 168 4.30 -10.87 -11.63
C HIS A 168 3.48 -9.85 -12.42
N LEU A 169 2.49 -9.20 -11.80
CA LEU A 169 1.67 -8.18 -12.45
C LEU A 169 2.49 -6.93 -12.76
N LEU A 170 3.36 -6.51 -11.85
CA LEU A 170 4.23 -5.35 -12.07
C LEU A 170 5.28 -5.62 -13.15
N ALA A 171 5.78 -6.84 -13.23
CA ALA A 171 6.72 -7.24 -14.28
C ALA A 171 6.11 -7.16 -15.69
N THR A 172 4.78 -7.30 -15.84
CA THR A 172 4.13 -7.17 -17.16
C THR A 172 3.90 -5.71 -17.54
N GLN A 173 3.77 -4.81 -16.57
CA GLN A 173 3.63 -3.36 -16.81
C GLN A 173 4.96 -2.68 -17.14
N GLN A 174 6.06 -3.11 -16.52
CA GLN A 174 7.36 -2.48 -16.65
C GLN A 174 7.88 -2.27 -18.09
N PRO A 175 7.80 -3.25 -19.01
CA PRO A 175 8.28 -3.05 -20.38
C PRO A 175 7.60 -1.89 -21.11
N HIS A 176 6.32 -1.63 -20.83
CA HIS A 176 5.60 -0.52 -21.42
C HIS A 176 6.13 0.82 -20.91
N MET A 177 6.30 0.95 -19.60
CA MET A 177 6.86 2.15 -18.98
C MET A 177 8.29 2.44 -19.48
N LEU A 178 9.17 1.42 -19.47
CA LEU A 178 10.56 1.57 -19.92
C LEU A 178 10.67 1.88 -21.42
N ARG A 179 9.78 1.31 -22.26
CA ARG A 179 9.75 1.64 -23.69
C ARG A 179 9.36 3.10 -23.90
N SER A 180 8.34 3.59 -23.22
CA SER A 180 7.93 4.99 -23.34
C SER A 180 8.99 5.96 -22.82
N GLU A 181 9.70 5.61 -21.75
CA GLU A 181 10.83 6.40 -21.24
C GLU A 181 11.97 6.46 -22.26
N LEU A 182 12.28 5.33 -22.91
CA LEU A 182 13.27 5.26 -23.99
C LEU A 182 12.86 6.11 -25.21
N GLU A 183 11.61 6.02 -25.65
CA GLU A 183 11.10 6.79 -26.80
C GLU A 183 11.18 8.30 -26.55
N ALA A 184 10.76 8.78 -25.37
CA ALA A 184 10.88 10.19 -24.99
C ALA A 184 12.35 10.64 -24.98
N HIS A 185 13.24 9.82 -24.40
CA HIS A 185 14.67 10.12 -24.39
C HIS A 185 15.26 10.18 -25.82
N GLN A 186 14.83 9.30 -26.73
CA GLN A 186 15.27 9.30 -28.13
C GLN A 186 14.82 10.57 -28.89
N HIS A 187 13.68 11.13 -28.51
CA HIS A 187 13.17 12.38 -29.08
C HIS A 187 13.74 13.65 -28.41
N GLY A 188 14.59 13.50 -27.39
CA GLY A 188 15.12 14.62 -26.60
C GLY A 188 14.05 15.30 -25.74
N GLU A 189 12.95 14.61 -25.46
CA GLU A 189 11.87 15.09 -24.62
C GLU A 189 12.13 14.75 -23.15
N LEU A 190 11.70 15.61 -22.24
CA LEU A 190 11.64 15.28 -20.82
C LEU A 190 10.53 14.25 -20.61
N PHE A 191 10.87 13.06 -20.12
CA PHE A 191 9.90 12.03 -19.85
C PHE A 191 9.03 12.38 -18.63
N GLU A 192 7.84 12.91 -18.88
CA GLU A 192 6.83 13.17 -17.85
C GLU A 192 6.12 11.86 -17.48
N ARG A 193 6.74 11.11 -16.56
CA ARG A 193 6.19 9.88 -15.97
C ARG A 193 4.71 10.00 -15.55
N ARG A 194 4.27 11.18 -15.09
CA ARG A 194 2.87 11.49 -14.70
C ARG A 194 1.83 11.12 -15.75
N ARG A 195 2.14 11.17 -17.05
CA ARG A 195 1.18 10.88 -18.14
C ARG A 195 0.77 9.40 -18.22
N PHE A 196 1.62 8.49 -17.76
CA PHE A 196 1.34 7.05 -17.75
C PHE A 196 0.65 6.58 -16.48
N TYR A 197 0.58 7.44 -15.47
CA TYR A 197 0.00 7.16 -14.15
C TYR A 197 -1.38 7.80 -13.96
N ALA A 198 -2.02 8.24 -15.05
CA ALA A 198 -3.43 8.59 -15.01
C ALA A 198 -4.22 7.31 -14.78
N TYR A 199 -4.70 7.10 -13.55
CA TYR A 199 -5.70 6.09 -13.22
C TYR A 199 -6.90 6.30 -14.14
N ARG A 200 -7.01 5.49 -15.18
CA ARG A 200 -8.26 5.36 -15.92
C ARG A 200 -9.00 4.22 -15.27
N SER A 201 -10.17 4.51 -14.72
CA SER A 201 -11.07 3.44 -14.32
C SER A 201 -11.29 2.53 -15.54
N PRO A 202 -11.54 1.22 -15.38
CA PRO A 202 -11.87 0.33 -16.51
C PRO A 202 -13.07 0.82 -17.37
N THR A 203 -13.80 1.83 -16.92
CA THR A 203 -14.91 2.50 -17.59
C THR A 203 -14.55 3.77 -18.38
N GLU A 204 -13.27 4.19 -18.41
CA GLU A 204 -12.74 5.33 -19.18
C GLU A 204 -11.78 4.93 -20.31
#